data_AF-A0A8X6VLI1-F1
#
_entry.id   AF-A0A8X6VLI1-F1
#
_cell.length_a   1.000
_cell.length_b   1.000
_cell.length_c   1.000
_cell.angle_alpha   90.00
_cell.angle_beta   90.00
_cell.angle_gamma   90.00
#
_symmetry.space_group_name_H-M   'P 1'
#
loop_
_entity.id
_entity.type
_entity.pdbx_description
1 polymer ?
#
loop_
_entity_poly.entity_id
_entity_poly.type
_entity_poly.pdbx_seq_one_letter_code
_entity_poly.pdbx_strand_id
1 'polypeptide(L)'
;MFGIKDHKLVWRKPCTVLQKEHLVPTVKHGGGGVMVWECMASNGVGKLEYIESIMNKYDYLKNNLKESAIKLGLGSLFHFQHNNDPKHTAEIVKLWLLYNV
;
A
#
# COMPACT_ATOMS: atom_id res chain seq x y z
N MET A 1 -12.14 3.30 -18.97
CA MET A 1 -11.05 4.10 -19.58
C MET A 1 -11.04 5.46 -18.90
N PHE A 2 -10.00 5.79 -18.12
CA PHE A 2 -9.86 7.10 -17.48
C PHE A 2 -9.05 8.01 -18.42
N GLY A 3 -9.63 9.14 -18.82
CA GLY A 3 -9.09 10.03 -19.87
C GLY A 3 -9.08 11.51 -19.47
N ILE A 4 -8.31 12.29 -20.23
CA ILE A 4 -8.01 13.73 -20.08
C ILE A 4 -9.29 14.54 -19.81
N LYS A 5 -9.23 15.42 -18.79
CA LYS A 5 -10.30 16.38 -18.51
C LYS A 5 -10.00 17.69 -19.21
N ASP A 6 -10.98 18.23 -19.94
CA ASP A 6 -10.94 19.61 -20.42
C ASP A 6 -10.72 20.58 -19.26
N HIS A 7 -9.81 21.54 -19.43
CA HIS A 7 -9.58 22.59 -18.45
C HIS A 7 -10.75 23.56 -18.44
N LYS A 8 -11.50 23.62 -17.33
CA LYS A 8 -12.55 24.63 -17.11
C LYS A 8 -11.94 25.90 -16.52
N LEU A 9 -12.15 27.04 -17.18
CA LEU A 9 -11.88 28.36 -16.61
C LEU A 9 -12.93 28.66 -15.54
N VAL A 10 -12.48 29.06 -14.36
CA VAL A 10 -13.34 29.37 -13.21
C VAL A 10 -12.90 30.70 -12.62
N TRP A 11 -13.86 31.60 -12.36
CA TRP A 11 -13.61 32.88 -11.73
C TRP A 11 -13.75 32.77 -10.22
N ARG A 12 -12.76 33.24 -9.46
CA ARG A 12 -12.80 33.25 -7.99
C ARG A 12 -12.52 34.66 -7.48
N LYS A 13 -13.28 35.12 -6.49
CA LYS A 13 -12.97 36.37 -5.78
C LYS A 13 -11.63 36.24 -5.02
N PRO A 14 -10.78 37.28 -5.04
CA PRO A 14 -9.55 37.28 -4.23
C PRO A 14 -9.86 37.09 -2.74
N CYS A 15 -8.99 36.39 -2.02
CA CYS A 15 -9.08 36.16 -0.57
C CYS A 15 -10.35 35.46 -0.06
N THR A 16 -11.12 34.79 -0.93
CA THR A 16 -12.25 33.96 -0.51
C THR A 16 -11.86 32.48 -0.38
N VAL A 17 -12.51 31.78 0.55
CA VAL A 17 -12.39 30.33 0.68
C VAL A 17 -12.79 29.61 -0.61
N LEU A 18 -12.27 28.40 -0.78
CA LEU A 18 -12.57 27.54 -1.93
C LEU A 18 -14.06 27.17 -1.93
N GLN A 19 -14.80 27.58 -2.96
CA GLN A 19 -16.23 27.28 -3.10
C GLN A 19 -16.43 26.06 -4.00
N LYS A 20 -17.41 25.22 -3.67
CA LYS A 20 -17.64 23.94 -4.35
C LYS A 20 -18.10 24.14 -5.79
N GLU A 21 -18.83 25.21 -6.07
CA GLU A 21 -19.22 25.63 -7.42
C GLU A 21 -18.01 25.92 -8.34
N HIS A 22 -16.84 26.14 -7.75
CA HIS A 22 -15.60 26.50 -8.45
C HIS A 22 -14.59 25.35 -8.58
N LEU A 23 -15.01 24.11 -8.32
CA LEU A 23 -14.16 22.92 -8.36
C LEU A 23 -14.49 22.00 -9.53
N VAL A 24 -13.43 21.54 -10.22
CA VAL A 24 -13.53 20.41 -11.14
C VAL A 24 -13.33 19.12 -10.35
N PRO A 25 -14.20 18.11 -10.48
CA PRO A 25 -14.00 16.83 -9.82
C PRO A 25 -12.63 16.24 -10.23
N THR A 26 -11.86 15.68 -9.29
CA THR A 26 -10.62 14.95 -9.57
C THR A 26 -10.75 13.52 -9.02
N VAL A 27 -10.05 12.56 -9.64
CA VAL A 27 -10.04 11.16 -9.15
C VAL A 27 -9.00 10.98 -8.05
N LYS A 28 -7.87 11.69 -8.16
CA LYS A 28 -6.85 11.79 -7.11
C LYS A 28 -6.58 13.27 -6.88
N HIS A 29 -6.53 13.68 -5.62
CA HIS A 29 -6.09 15.02 -5.27
C HIS A 29 -4.56 15.08 -5.34
N GLY A 30 -4.00 16.27 -5.62
CA GLY A 30 -2.57 16.51 -5.49
C GLY A 30 -2.17 16.56 -4.02
N GLY A 31 -1.17 15.77 -3.63
CA GLY A 31 -0.77 15.55 -2.23
C GLY A 31 0.06 14.28 -2.02
N GLY A 32 0.15 13.43 -3.04
CA GLY A 32 0.93 12.18 -3.00
C GLY A 32 0.14 11.04 -2.35
N GLY A 33 0.83 9.93 -2.12
CA GLY A 33 0.31 8.78 -1.39
C GLY A 33 1.46 8.05 -0.70
N VAL A 34 1.13 7.36 0.40
CA VAL A 34 2.08 6.50 1.11
C VAL A 34 1.88 5.05 0.69
N MET A 35 2.96 4.30 0.56
CA MET A 35 2.91 2.85 0.40
C MET A 35 3.31 2.20 1.71
N VAL A 36 2.52 1.23 2.16
CA VAL A 36 2.79 0.48 3.39
C VAL A 36 2.70 -1.02 3.12
N TRP A 37 3.46 -1.79 3.88
CA TRP A 37 3.35 -3.25 3.99
C TRP A 37 2.86 -3.61 5.39
N GLU A 38 1.96 -4.58 5.48
CA GLU A 38 1.43 -5.07 6.75
C GLU A 38 0.93 -6.51 6.59
N CYS A 39 0.89 -7.26 7.70
CA CYS A 39 0.14 -8.52 7.85
C CYS A 39 -0.93 -8.39 8.94
N MET A 40 -2.04 -9.10 8.81
CA MET A 40 -3.12 -9.16 9.81
C MET A 40 -3.54 -10.61 10.11
N ALA A 41 -4.07 -10.84 11.30
CA ALA A 41 -4.68 -12.11 11.72
C ALA A 41 -5.91 -11.85 12.62
N SER A 42 -6.59 -12.91 13.09
CA SER A 42 -7.72 -12.80 14.03
C SER A 42 -7.38 -12.01 15.30
N ASN A 43 -6.11 -12.05 15.71
CA ASN A 43 -5.60 -11.41 16.91
C ASN A 43 -5.28 -9.91 16.70
N GLY A 44 -5.38 -9.40 15.47
CA GLY A 44 -5.22 -7.99 15.15
C GLY A 44 -4.23 -7.72 14.01
N VAL A 45 -3.49 -6.62 14.17
CA VAL A 45 -2.59 -6.05 13.16
C VAL A 45 -1.13 -6.32 13.51
N GLY A 46 -0.39 -6.84 12.53
CA GLY A 46 1.04 -7.12 12.60
C GLY A 46 1.89 -5.86 12.53
N LYS A 47 3.10 -5.98 12.00
CA LYS A 47 4.02 -4.86 11.81
C LYS A 47 3.59 -4.07 10.58
N LEU A 48 3.40 -2.75 10.75
CA LEU A 48 3.18 -1.81 9.66
C LEU A 48 4.52 -1.20 9.26
N GLU A 49 4.85 -1.27 7.97
CA GLU A 49 6.13 -0.82 7.43
C GLU A 49 5.93 0.15 6.28
N TYR A 50 6.61 1.29 6.37
CA TYR A 50 6.57 2.31 5.31
C TYR A 50 7.52 1.94 4.18
N ILE A 51 7.06 2.11 2.95
CA ILE A 51 7.84 1.87 1.74
C ILE A 51 7.99 3.20 1.02
N GLU A 52 9.22 3.68 0.97
CA GLU A 52 9.56 4.99 0.38
C GLU A 52 9.26 5.05 -1.12
N SER A 53 9.20 3.91 -1.80
CA SER A 53 9.04 3.82 -3.25
C SER A 53 8.14 2.63 -3.65
N ILE A 54 8.10 2.31 -4.93
CA ILE A 54 7.38 1.13 -5.42
C ILE A 54 8.10 -0.11 -4.90
N MET A 55 7.41 -0.88 -4.05
CA MET A 55 7.92 -2.12 -3.49
C MET A 55 8.38 -3.07 -4.59
N ASN A 56 9.65 -3.49 -4.53
CA ASN A 56 10.19 -4.55 -5.35
C ASN A 56 10.20 -5.91 -4.60
N LYS A 57 10.68 -6.96 -5.27
CA LYS A 57 10.76 -8.31 -4.69
C LYS A 57 11.69 -8.42 -3.47
N TYR A 58 12.70 -7.56 -3.36
CA TYR A 58 13.63 -7.55 -2.22
C TYR A 58 13.04 -6.79 -1.03
N ASP A 59 12.33 -5.68 -1.28
CA ASP A 59 11.60 -4.96 -0.24
C ASP A 59 10.53 -5.84 0.40
N TYR A 60 9.88 -6.70 -0.40
CA TYR A 60 8.92 -7.69 0.08
C TYR A 60 9.54 -8.72 1.07
N LEU A 61 10.85 -8.95 0.97
CA LEU A 61 11.59 -9.90 1.81
C LEU A 61 12.25 -9.26 3.04
N LYS A 62 12.09 -7.95 3.27
CA LYS A 62 12.47 -7.35 4.55
C LYS A 62 11.68 -8.08 5.64
N ASN A 63 12.34 -8.50 6.73
CA ASN A 63 11.89 -9.48 7.76
C ASN A 63 10.58 -9.16 8.53
N ASN A 64 9.70 -8.37 7.95
CA ASN A 64 8.45 -7.89 8.50
C ASN A 64 7.45 -9.03 8.77
N LEU A 65 7.51 -10.14 8.01
CA LEU A 65 6.61 -11.27 8.21
C LEU A 65 6.85 -11.99 9.54
N LYS A 66 8.09 -12.34 9.84
CA LYS A 66 8.42 -13.03 11.10
C LYS A 66 8.10 -12.16 12.32
N GLU A 67 8.47 -10.89 12.25
CA GLU A 67 8.16 -9.94 13.32
C GLU A 67 6.65 -9.73 13.49
N SER A 68 5.90 -9.71 12.37
CA SER A 68 4.43 -9.66 12.42
C SER A 68 3.84 -10.91 13.06
N ALA A 69 4.33 -12.10 12.70
CA ALA A 69 3.85 -13.36 13.29
C ALA A 69 4.08 -13.39 14.80
N ILE A 70 5.27 -12.99 15.27
CA ILE A 70 5.59 -12.86 16.69
C ILE A 70 4.66 -11.86 17.37
N LYS A 71 4.49 -10.66 16.80
CA LYS A 71 3.61 -9.61 17.34
C LYS A 71 2.15 -10.06 17.44
N LEU A 72 1.68 -10.83 16.47
CA LEU A 72 0.33 -11.39 16.42
C LEU A 72 0.15 -12.60 17.35
N GLY A 73 1.22 -13.07 18.00
CA GLY A 73 1.20 -14.27 18.84
C GLY A 73 0.91 -15.53 18.04
N LEU A 74 1.26 -15.55 16.75
CA LEU A 74 1.14 -16.74 15.92
C LEU A 74 2.24 -17.73 16.35
N GLY A 75 1.86 -18.99 16.54
CA GLY A 75 2.81 -20.07 16.82
C GLY A 75 3.68 -20.38 15.59
N SER A 76 4.44 -21.48 15.68
CA SER A 76 5.24 -21.97 14.56
C SER A 76 4.42 -22.50 13.38
N LEU A 77 3.13 -22.73 13.58
CA LEU A 77 2.21 -23.22 12.56
C LEU A 77 1.18 -22.14 12.24
N PHE A 78 1.35 -21.47 11.10
CA PHE A 78 0.39 -20.53 10.57
C PHE A 78 0.32 -20.63 9.04
N HIS A 79 -0.79 -20.18 8.46
CA HIS A 79 -0.92 -20.06 7.02
C HIS A 79 -0.65 -18.63 6.60
N PHE A 80 0.29 -18.45 5.67
CA PHE A 80 0.55 -17.16 5.06
C PHE A 80 -0.21 -17.02 3.74
N GLN A 81 -0.95 -15.92 3.59
CA GLN A 81 -1.71 -15.60 2.39
C GLN A 81 -1.24 -14.27 1.79
N HIS A 82 -1.02 -14.26 0.48
CA HIS A 82 -0.69 -13.08 -0.32
C HIS A 82 -1.28 -13.19 -1.73
N ASN A 83 -1.32 -12.10 -2.50
CA ASN A 83 -1.82 -12.12 -3.87
C ASN A 83 -0.75 -12.59 -4.88
N ASN A 84 -1.17 -12.89 -6.11
CA ASN A 84 -0.31 -13.38 -7.20
C ASN A 84 0.44 -12.26 -7.96
N ASP A 85 0.78 -11.16 -7.28
CA ASP A 85 1.58 -10.11 -7.91
C ASP A 85 2.95 -10.70 -8.35
N PRO A 86 3.46 -10.38 -9.55
CA PRO A 86 4.71 -10.93 -10.06
C PRO A 86 5.87 -10.88 -9.06
N LYS A 87 5.96 -9.83 -8.23
CA LYS A 87 7.01 -9.71 -7.20
C LYS A 87 6.88 -10.74 -6.08
N HIS A 88 5.65 -11.15 -5.72
CA HIS A 88 5.39 -12.18 -4.71
C HIS A 88 5.60 -13.59 -5.25
N THR A 89 5.44 -13.77 -6.56
CA THR A 89 5.67 -15.06 -7.24
C THR A 89 7.09 -15.23 -7.78
N ALA A 90 7.96 -14.23 -7.58
CA ALA A 90 9.35 -14.28 -8.01
C ALA A 90 10.08 -15.46 -7.33
N GLU A 91 11.00 -16.10 -8.06
CA GLU A 91 11.70 -17.29 -7.58
C GLU A 91 12.39 -17.09 -6.22
N ILE A 92 13.07 -15.95 -6.04
CA ILE A 92 13.70 -15.61 -4.76
C ILE A 92 12.70 -15.52 -3.60
N VAL A 93 11.48 -15.04 -3.86
CA VAL A 93 10.44 -14.92 -2.83
C VAL A 93 9.88 -16.29 -2.50
N LYS A 94 9.61 -17.12 -3.51
CA LYS A 94 9.16 -18.51 -3.30
C LYS A 94 10.16 -19.32 -2.50
N LEU A 95 11.45 -19.21 -2.83
CA LEU A 95 12.53 -19.87 -2.09
C LEU A 95 12.60 -19.35 -0.65
N TRP A 96 12.55 -18.04 -0.44
CA TRP A 96 12.57 -17.49 0.91
C TRP A 96 11.38 -17.98 1.75
N LEU A 97 10.17 -18.00 1.20
CA LEU A 97 8.97 -18.47 1.89
C LEU A 97 9.10 -19.93 2.33
N LEU A 98 9.66 -20.81 1.49
CA LEU A 98 9.86 -22.24 1.80
C LEU A 98 10.68 -22.48 3.09
N TYR A 99 11.59 -21.56 3.43
CA TYR A 99 12.46 -21.69 4.61
C TYR A 99 12.07 -20.81 5.79
N ASN A 100 11.06 -19.94 5.64
CA ASN A 100 10.77 -18.88 6.61
C ASN A 100 9.30 -18.80 7.04
N VAL A 101 8.42 -19.58 6.42
CA VAL A 101 6.98 -19.72 6.71
C VAL A 101 6.64 -21.20 6.75
#